data_AF-B5EG52-F1
#
_entry.id   AF-B5EG52-F1
#
_cell.length_a   1.000
_cell.length_b   1.000
_cell.length_c   1.000
_cell.angle_alpha   90.00
_cell.angle_beta   90.00
_cell.angle_gamma   90.00
#
_symmetry.space_group_name_H-M   'P 1'
#
loop_
_entity.id
_entity.type
_entity.pdbx_description
1 polymer ?
#
loop_
_entity_poly.entity_id
_entity_poly.type
_entity_poly.pdbx_seq_one_letter_code
_entity_poly.pdbx_strand_id
1 'polypeptide(L)' 'MVMAYLALAAAGIALVCWGFPASHRLRKPFDILAALAVLAGVASFLLGTLLTVAPHFFQG' A
#
# COMPACT_ATOMS: atom_id res chain seq x y z
N MET A 1 -8.21 -7.48 -15.62
CA MET A 1 -6.93 -7.34 -14.88
C MET A 1 -6.75 -5.93 -14.29
N VAL A 2 -7.08 -4.87 -15.04
CA VAL A 2 -7.04 -3.47 -14.56
C VAL A 2 -7.82 -3.24 -13.24
N MET A 3 -8.99 -3.89 -13.08
CA MET A 3 -9.79 -3.79 -11.85
C MET A 3 -9.03 -4.27 -10.59
N ALA A 4 -8.19 -5.30 -10.71
CA ALA A 4 -7.40 -5.81 -9.61
C ALA A 4 -6.25 -4.85 -9.24
N TYR A 5 -5.66 -4.18 -10.23
CA TYR A 5 -4.60 -3.18 -10.00
C TYR A 5 -5.14 -1.90 -9.37
N LEU A 6 -6.33 -1.46 -9.78
CA LEU A 6 -7.06 -0.37 -9.12
C LEU A 6 -7.43 -0.73 -7.68
N ALA A 7 -7.89 -1.95 -7.43
CA ALA A 7 -8.17 -2.42 -6.06
C ALA A 7 -6.89 -2.46 -5.21
N LEU A 8 -5.75 -2.86 -5.77
CA LEU A 8 -4.46 -2.85 -5.09
C LEU A 8 -3.99 -1.43 -4.76
N ALA A 9 -4.17 -0.48 -5.69
CA ALA A 9 -3.86 0.93 -5.47
C ALA A 9 -4.77 1.53 -4.38
N ALA A 10 -6.07 1.27 -4.44
CA ALA A 10 -7.02 1.72 -3.42
C ALA A 10 -6.74 1.12 -2.03
N ALA A 11 -6.39 -0.17 -1.97
CA ALA A 11 -5.98 -0.83 -0.74
C ALA A 11 -4.69 -0.23 -0.16
N GLY A 12 -3.74 0.13 -1.02
CA GLY A 12 -2.52 0.82 -0.63
C GLY A 12 -2.80 2.18 0.01
N ILE A 13 -3.69 2.99 -0.59
CA ILE A 13 -4.13 4.28 -0.04
C ILE A 13 -4.82 4.07 1.32
N ALA A 14 -5.73 3.10 1.41
CA ALA A 14 -6.44 2.80 2.65
C ALA A 14 -5.47 2.41 3.79
N LEU A 15 -4.44 1.60 3.49
CA LEU A 15 -3.40 1.22 4.44
C LEU A 15 -2.53 2.41 4.87
N VAL A 16 -2.21 3.33 3.97
CA VAL A 16 -1.46 4.55 4.31
C VAL A 16 -2.31 5.47 5.18
N CYS A 17 -3.56 5.73 4.79
CA CYS A 17 -4.49 6.57 5.53
C CYS A 17 -4.84 6.01 6.92
N TRP A 18 -4.84 4.69 7.10
CA TRP A 18 -5.05 4.05 8.40
C TRP A 18 -3.77 3.91 9.23
N GLY A 19 -2.65 3.59 8.58
CA GLY A 19 -1.36 3.35 9.24
C GLY A 19 -0.74 4.63 9.83
N PHE A 20 -0.97 5.79 9.21
CA PHE A 20 -0.49 7.08 9.71
C PHE A 20 -1.10 7.48 11.07
N PRO A 21 -2.44 7.50 11.27
CA PRO A 21 -3.03 7.76 12.58
C PRO A 21 -2.79 6.61 13.56
N ALA A 22 -2.66 5.37 13.09
CA ALA A 22 -2.34 4.22 13.94
C ALA A 22 -0.93 4.35 14.55
N SER A 23 0.09 4.69 13.77
CA SER A 23 1.45 4.94 14.27
C SER A 23 1.47 6.05 15.32
N HIS A 24 0.70 7.11 15.12
CA HIS A 24 0.60 8.21 16.09
C HIS A 24 -0.19 7.87 17.36
N ARG A 25 -1.11 6.89 17.33
CA ARG A 25 -1.92 6.48 18.50
C ARG A 25 -1.41 5.25 19.23
N LEU A 26 -0.61 4.39 18.60
CA LEU A 26 -0.14 3.15 19.22
C LEU A 26 1.18 3.35 20.00
N ARG A 27 1.14 3.03 21.29
CA ARG A 27 2.32 2.97 22.17
C ARG A 27 3.30 1.89 21.70
N LYS A 28 4.61 2.15 21.82
CA LYS A 28 5.69 1.18 21.55
C LYS A 28 5.39 -0.16 22.24
N PRO A 29 5.54 -1.32 21.55
CA PRO A 29 6.25 -1.53 20.28
C PRO A 29 5.36 -1.59 19.02
N PHE A 30 4.04 -1.42 19.13
CA PHE A 30 3.11 -1.60 18.01
C PHE A 30 3.21 -0.52 16.92
N ASP A 31 3.87 0.59 17.21
CA ASP A 31 4.26 1.61 16.24
C ASP A 31 5.04 1.03 15.04
N ILE A 32 5.88 0.01 15.27
CA ILE A 32 6.64 -0.67 14.21
C ILE A 32 5.71 -1.42 13.25
N LEU A 33 4.65 -2.05 13.76
CA LEU A 33 3.67 -2.75 12.92
C LEU A 33 2.85 -1.75 12.10
N ALA A 34 2.52 -0.59 12.67
CA ALA A 34 1.86 0.48 11.94
C ALA A 34 2.78 1.04 10.83
N ALA A 35 4.06 1.26 11.11
CA ALA A 35 5.04 1.68 10.12
C ALA A 35 5.23 0.64 8.99
N LEU A 36 5.28 -0.66 9.32
CA LEU A 36 5.31 -1.75 8.34
C LEU A 36 4.03 -1.80 7.49
N ALA A 37 2.86 -1.55 8.08
CA ALA A 37 1.60 -1.49 7.35
C ALA A 37 1.55 -0.31 6.36
N VAL A 38 2.07 0.86 6.75
CA VAL A 38 2.22 2.01 5.85
C VAL A 38 3.19 1.66 4.71
N LEU A 39 4.34 1.06 5.01
CA LEU A 39 5.32 0.67 3.99
C LEU A 39 4.73 -0.32 2.99
N ALA A 40 4.01 -1.33 3.48
CA ALA A 40 3.28 -2.28 2.64
C ALA A 40 2.23 -1.57 1.78
N GLY A 41 1.47 -0.63 2.34
CA GLY A 41 0.50 0.17 1.59
C GLY A 41 1.13 1.00 0.47
N VAL A 42 2.27 1.64 0.72
CA VAL A 42 3.03 2.39 -0.29
C VAL A 42 3.54 1.44 -1.38
N ALA A 43 4.10 0.28 -1.03
CA ALA A 43 4.57 -0.69 -2.00
C ALA A 43 3.42 -1.23 -2.88
N SER A 44 2.28 -1.55 -2.27
CA SER A 44 1.07 -1.96 -2.99
C SER A 44 0.51 -0.87 -3.89
N PHE A 45 0.54 0.39 -3.45
CA PHE A 45 0.14 1.54 -4.27
C PHE A 45 1.04 1.71 -5.49
N LEU A 46 2.37 1.69 -5.29
CA LEU A 46 3.34 1.81 -6.39
C LEU A 46 3.20 0.67 -7.39
N LEU A 47 3.09 -0.58 -6.93
CA LEU A 47 2.90 -1.74 -7.81
C LEU A 47 1.56 -1.68 -8.55
N GLY A 48 0.47 -1.29 -7.87
CA GLY A 48 -0.85 -1.13 -8.49
C GLY A 48 -0.83 -0.04 -9.56
N THR A 49 -0.18 1.09 -9.29
CA THR A 49 -0.03 2.19 -10.25
C THR A 49 0.83 1.76 -11.44
N LEU A 50 1.96 1.12 -11.20
CA LEU A 50 2.86 0.61 -12.24
C LEU A 50 2.15 -0.39 -13.15
N LEU A 51 1.43 -1.36 -12.58
CA LEU A 51 0.69 -2.37 -13.35
C LEU A 51 -0.55 -1.79 -14.05
N THR A 52 -1.09 -0.67 -13.56
CA THR A 52 -2.18 0.05 -14.25
C THR A 52 -1.65 0.77 -15.50
N VAL A 53 -0.48 1.40 -15.41
CA VAL A 53 0.13 2.13 -16.54
C VAL A 53 0.84 1.19 -17.52
N ALA A 54 1.51 0.16 -17.00
CA ALA A 54 2.29 -0.81 -17.77
C ALA A 54 1.95 -2.25 -17.30
N PRO A 55 0.80 -2.80 -17.74
CA PRO A 55 0.31 -4.10 -17.27
C PRO A 55 1.22 -5.29 -17.62
N HIS A 56 2.11 -5.15 -18.59
CA HIS A 56 3.04 -6.19 -19.04
C HIS A 56 4.49 -5.94 -18.56
N PHE A 57 4.72 -5.03 -17.61
CA PHE A 57 6.07 -4.67 -17.15
C PHE A 57 6.90 -5.87 -16.64
N PHE A 58 6.25 -6.85 -16.02
CA PHE A 58 6.92 -8.06 -15.52
C PHE A 58 6.88 -9.26 -16.48
N GLN A 59 6.27 -9.12 -17.66
CA GLN A 59 6.14 -10.19 -18.66
C GLN A 59 7.19 -10.07 -19.79
N GLY A 60 8.42 -9.69 -19.44
CA GLY A 60 9.54 -9.60 -20.38
C GLY A 60 9.78 -10.88 -21.20
#